data_AF-A0A427ANU2-F1
#
_entry.id   AF-A0A427ANU2-F1
#
_cell.length_a   1.000
_cell.length_b   1.000
_cell.length_c   1.000
_cell.angle_alpha   90.00
_cell.angle_beta   90.00
_cell.angle_gamma   90.00
#
_symmetry.space_group_name_H-M   'P 1'
#
loop_
_entity.id
_entity.type
_entity.pdbx_description
1 polymer ?
#
loop_
_entity_poly.entity_id
_entity_poly.type
_entity_poly.pdbx_seq_one_letter_code
_entity_poly.pdbx_strand_id
1 'polypeptide(L)'
;MELLSFMYSGKLSTNSPMLLLDILMAADKFEVASCVKHCSQLLRSLPMSTDTALLYLELTSSIGMSSAIQPLTNAAKEFLAKSFKDLTKHQDGLIELPLVGVEAVLSSDELQVASEDAVYDFVLKWARHHYSDLEERREILSSHLSHLIRFPYMSCRKLRKVITQNDLDQEIFSKAVLEALFFKAETPHRQRALTSEQTSNRRYAERAYKYRPVKAIEFELPHPQCIVYLDLKQEECAHLFPSGRVYSQAFHLGGQGFFLSAHCNMDQQSSFHCFGLFLGMQEKGSVSFTVDYEFAARAKPSGDFISKYKGYYTFTGGKAVGYRNLFAIPWTSFMADDSLYFINGVLHLRAELTIKQQQQQQQLP
;
A
#
# COMPACT_ATOMS: atom_id res chain seq x y z
N MET A 1 14.67 -46.37 1.38
CA MET A 1 15.96 -46.81 0.82
C MET A 1 16.86 -45.66 0.42
N GLU A 2 16.33 -44.54 -0.12
CA GLU A 2 17.18 -43.41 -0.55
C GLU A 2 17.85 -42.63 0.58
N LEU A 3 17.21 -42.49 1.76
CA LEU A 3 17.88 -41.86 2.91
C LEU A 3 19.11 -42.66 3.36
N LEU A 4 18.98 -44.00 3.38
CA LEU A 4 20.10 -44.90 3.67
C LEU A 4 21.17 -44.80 2.57
N SER A 5 20.81 -44.78 1.28
CA SER A 5 21.80 -44.59 0.22
C SER A 5 22.52 -43.25 0.35
N PHE A 6 21.82 -42.18 0.77
CA PHE A 6 22.45 -40.88 1.03
C PHE A 6 23.43 -40.94 2.20
N MET A 7 23.10 -41.62 3.30
CA MET A 7 24.02 -41.78 4.43
C MET A 7 25.33 -42.49 4.03
N TYR A 8 25.28 -43.45 3.10
CA TYR A 8 26.45 -44.21 2.66
C TYR A 8 27.18 -43.59 1.46
N SER A 9 26.50 -42.90 0.55
CA SER A 9 27.05 -42.42 -0.72
C SER A 9 27.07 -40.89 -0.90
N GLY A 10 26.37 -40.15 -0.04
CA GLY A 10 26.20 -38.70 -0.12
C GLY A 10 25.40 -38.22 -1.33
N LYS A 11 24.69 -39.10 -2.05
CA LYS A 11 23.95 -38.77 -3.28
C LYS A 11 22.50 -39.23 -3.21
N LEU A 12 21.59 -38.42 -3.77
CA LEU A 12 20.19 -38.77 -4.03
C LEU A 12 20.00 -39.01 -5.53
N SER A 13 19.18 -40.00 -5.88
CA SER A 13 18.86 -40.35 -7.28
C SER A 13 17.54 -39.75 -7.79
N THR A 14 16.75 -39.14 -6.91
CA THR A 14 15.41 -38.63 -7.23
C THR A 14 15.39 -37.13 -7.47
N ASN A 15 14.63 -36.73 -8.51
CA ASN A 15 14.34 -35.33 -8.86
C ASN A 15 12.84 -34.99 -8.72
N SER A 16 12.03 -35.89 -8.14
CA SER A 16 10.59 -35.67 -7.98
C SER A 16 10.32 -34.85 -6.70
N PRO A 17 9.53 -33.76 -6.76
CA PRO A 17 9.28 -32.89 -5.60
C PRO A 17 8.67 -33.61 -4.40
N MET A 18 7.69 -34.50 -4.63
CA MET A 18 6.97 -35.20 -3.57
C MET A 18 7.89 -36.20 -2.85
N LEU A 19 8.66 -36.97 -3.61
CA LEU A 19 9.63 -37.92 -3.06
C LEU A 19 10.75 -37.21 -2.29
N LEU A 20 11.20 -36.05 -2.78
CA LEU A 20 12.17 -35.22 -2.08
C LEU A 20 11.60 -34.67 -0.76
N LEU A 21 10.31 -34.34 -0.72
CA LEU A 21 9.63 -33.90 0.51
C LEU A 21 9.57 -35.03 1.54
N ASP A 22 9.20 -36.24 1.12
CA ASP A 22 9.17 -37.43 1.99
C ASP A 22 10.57 -37.76 2.55
N ILE A 23 11.60 -37.68 1.70
CA ILE A 23 13.00 -37.88 2.10
C ILE A 23 13.43 -36.78 3.08
N LEU A 24 13.02 -35.53 2.84
CA LEU A 24 13.33 -34.40 3.71
C LEU A 24 12.67 -34.56 5.08
N MET A 25 11.40 -34.97 5.15
CA MET A 25 10.71 -35.26 6.42
C MET A 25 11.36 -36.42 7.18
N ALA A 26 11.74 -37.50 6.47
CA ALA A 26 12.48 -38.59 7.07
C ALA A 26 13.86 -38.13 7.58
N ALA A 27 14.59 -37.34 6.79
CA ALA A 27 15.89 -36.80 7.16
C ALA A 27 15.81 -35.88 8.38
N ASP A 28 14.76 -35.07 8.51
CA ASP A 28 14.51 -34.27 9.70
C ASP A 28 14.26 -35.15 10.93
N LYS A 29 13.38 -36.16 10.79
CA LYS A 29 13.09 -37.12 11.87
C LYS A 29 14.31 -37.89 12.37
N PHE A 30 15.27 -38.17 11.50
CA PHE A 30 16.54 -38.82 11.84
C PHE A 30 17.70 -37.84 12.04
N GLU A 31 17.43 -36.54 12.11
CA GLU A 31 18.38 -35.45 12.36
C GLU A 31 19.58 -35.40 11.39
N VAL A 32 19.39 -35.86 10.15
CA VAL A 32 20.43 -35.85 9.11
C VAL A 32 20.48 -34.49 8.41
N ALA A 33 21.10 -33.51 9.08
CA ALA A 33 21.16 -32.12 8.63
C ALA A 33 21.73 -31.93 7.20
N SER A 34 22.70 -32.75 6.79
CA SER A 34 23.28 -32.70 5.44
C SER A 34 22.27 -33.07 4.35
N CYS A 35 21.42 -34.06 4.63
CA CYS A 35 20.37 -34.50 3.72
C CYS A 35 19.25 -33.45 3.61
N VAL A 36 18.81 -32.88 4.73
CA VAL A 36 17.80 -31.81 4.75
C VAL A 36 18.26 -30.60 3.92
N LYS A 37 19.52 -30.17 4.08
CA LYS A 37 20.10 -29.08 3.27
C LYS A 37 20.16 -29.42 1.79
N HIS A 38 20.56 -30.65 1.45
CA HIS A 38 20.66 -31.08 0.06
C HIS A 38 19.28 -31.15 -0.61
N CYS A 39 18.27 -31.72 0.06
CA CYS A 39 16.88 -31.73 -0.42
C CYS A 39 16.34 -30.31 -0.59
N SER A 40 16.58 -29.41 0.36
CA SER A 40 16.16 -28.00 0.27
C SER A 40 16.74 -27.29 -0.95
N GLN A 41 18.01 -27.52 -1.26
CA GLN A 41 18.68 -26.96 -2.44
C GLN A 41 18.10 -27.50 -3.74
N LEU A 42 17.86 -28.82 -3.81
CA LEU A 42 17.25 -29.46 -4.98
C LEU A 42 15.82 -28.96 -5.21
N LEU A 43 15.00 -28.92 -4.16
CA LEU A 43 13.62 -28.40 -4.23
C LEU A 43 13.58 -26.95 -4.70
N ARG A 44 14.54 -26.13 -4.28
CA ARG A 44 14.66 -24.74 -4.75
C ARG A 44 15.04 -24.63 -6.23
N SER A 45 15.74 -25.61 -6.79
CA SER A 45 16.15 -25.63 -8.21
C SER A 45 15.04 -26.08 -9.17
N LEU A 46 13.97 -26.69 -8.63
CA LEU A 46 12.83 -27.16 -9.41
C LEU A 46 11.83 -26.03 -9.71
N PRO A 47 11.02 -26.14 -10.78
CA PRO A 47 9.98 -25.16 -11.07
C PRO A 47 8.94 -25.14 -9.94
N MET A 48 8.62 -23.94 -9.46
CA MET A 48 7.68 -23.74 -8.36
C MET A 48 6.28 -23.44 -8.90
N SER A 49 5.28 -24.20 -8.45
CA SER A 49 3.85 -23.92 -8.62
C SER A 49 3.24 -23.39 -7.32
N THR A 50 2.03 -22.83 -7.38
CA THR A 50 1.29 -22.37 -6.19
C THR A 50 1.13 -23.48 -5.16
N ASP A 51 0.77 -24.68 -5.61
CA ASP A 51 0.52 -25.82 -4.73
C ASP A 51 1.81 -26.27 -4.04
N THR A 52 2.93 -26.35 -4.79
CA THR A 52 4.23 -26.68 -4.20
C THR A 52 4.72 -25.60 -3.23
N ALA A 53 4.45 -24.33 -3.50
CA ALA A 53 4.82 -23.23 -2.60
C ALA A 53 4.04 -23.31 -1.29
N LEU A 54 2.75 -23.59 -1.33
CA LEU A 54 1.92 -23.79 -0.13
C LEU A 54 2.42 -24.98 0.70
N LEU A 55 2.69 -26.12 0.05
CA LEU A 55 3.25 -27.30 0.72
C LEU A 55 4.59 -26.99 1.40
N TYR A 56 5.48 -26.21 0.77
CA TYR A 56 6.76 -25.83 1.37
C TYR A 56 6.62 -24.87 2.55
N LEU A 57 5.57 -24.05 2.57
CA LEU A 57 5.28 -23.16 3.69
C LEU A 57 4.69 -23.94 4.87
N GLU A 58 3.77 -24.86 4.63
CA GLU A 58 3.22 -25.75 5.66
C GLU A 58 4.28 -26.66 6.27
N LEU A 59 5.27 -27.07 5.48
CA LEU A 59 6.39 -27.89 5.96
C LEU A 59 7.16 -27.26 7.13
N THR A 60 7.20 -25.92 7.20
CA THR A 60 7.94 -25.20 8.26
C THR A 60 7.36 -25.37 9.65
N SER A 61 6.06 -25.66 9.78
CA SER A 61 5.43 -25.92 11.08
C SER A 61 5.69 -27.35 11.59
N SER A 62 6.05 -28.26 10.69
CA SER A 62 6.20 -29.70 10.98
C SER A 62 7.63 -30.15 11.25
N ILE A 63 8.62 -29.31 10.95
CA ILE A 63 10.04 -29.69 10.93
C ILE A 63 10.84 -29.02 12.06
N GLY A 64 11.63 -29.82 12.78
CA GLY A 64 12.52 -29.35 13.84
C GLY A 64 13.73 -28.54 13.33
N MET A 65 14.26 -28.88 12.15
CA MET A 65 15.44 -28.23 11.54
C MET A 65 15.10 -27.01 10.68
N SER A 66 14.32 -26.07 11.22
CA SER A 66 13.81 -24.86 10.53
C SER A 66 14.89 -24.03 9.81
N SER A 67 16.10 -23.92 10.39
CA SER A 67 17.21 -23.14 9.79
C SER A 67 17.69 -23.66 8.43
N ALA A 68 17.57 -24.97 8.18
CA ALA A 68 18.01 -25.58 6.92
C ALA A 68 17.00 -25.38 5.78
N ILE A 69 15.74 -25.11 6.11
CA ILE A 69 14.63 -24.99 5.16
C ILE A 69 14.24 -23.54 4.91
N GLN A 70 14.67 -22.61 5.77
CA GLN A 70 14.47 -21.17 5.61
C GLN A 70 14.72 -20.65 4.18
N PRO A 71 15.78 -21.07 3.45
CA PRO A 71 15.99 -20.61 2.07
C PRO A 71 14.90 -21.06 1.09
N LEU A 72 14.36 -22.27 1.28
CA LEU A 72 13.25 -22.79 0.48
C LEU A 72 11.95 -22.06 0.82
N THR A 73 11.67 -21.85 2.10
CA THR A 73 10.52 -21.08 2.57
C THR A 73 10.55 -19.66 2.02
N ASN A 74 11.71 -18.98 2.07
CA ASN A 74 11.86 -17.64 1.52
C ASN A 74 11.60 -17.62 0.01
N ALA A 75 12.10 -18.60 -0.74
CA ALA A 75 11.84 -18.73 -2.17
C ALA A 75 10.34 -18.94 -2.46
N ALA A 76 9.65 -19.76 -1.65
CA ALA A 76 8.20 -19.95 -1.76
C ALA A 76 7.42 -18.66 -1.45
N LYS A 77 7.80 -17.92 -0.40
CA LYS A 77 7.20 -16.61 -0.08
C LYS A 77 7.40 -15.61 -1.22
N GLU A 78 8.61 -15.52 -1.77
CA GLU A 78 8.91 -14.65 -2.91
C GLU A 78 8.11 -15.05 -4.17
N PHE A 79 7.96 -16.35 -4.42
CA PHE A 79 7.17 -16.85 -5.54
C PHE A 79 5.69 -16.48 -5.41
N LEU A 80 5.09 -16.67 -4.22
CA LEU A 80 3.71 -16.25 -3.96
C LEU A 80 3.55 -14.74 -4.05
N ALA A 81 4.48 -13.96 -3.49
CA ALA A 81 4.44 -12.50 -3.57
C ALA A 81 4.51 -11.99 -5.02
N LYS A 82 5.30 -12.65 -5.89
CA LYS A 82 5.38 -12.33 -7.32
C LYS A 82 4.12 -12.75 -8.08
N SER A 83 3.57 -13.91 -7.76
CA SER A 83 2.38 -14.47 -8.42
C SER A 83 1.11 -13.68 -8.08
N PHE A 84 0.98 -13.23 -6.84
CA PHE A 84 -0.15 -12.45 -6.33
C PHE A 84 0.17 -10.96 -6.17
N LYS A 85 1.10 -10.44 -6.99
CA LYS A 85 1.57 -9.05 -6.88
C LYS A 85 0.44 -8.02 -6.97
N ASP A 86 -0.55 -8.25 -7.83
CA ASP A 86 -1.71 -7.37 -8.01
C ASP A 86 -2.94 -7.96 -7.31
N LEU A 87 -3.21 -7.45 -6.10
CA LEU A 87 -4.34 -7.85 -5.26
C LEU A 87 -5.70 -7.55 -5.90
N THR A 88 -5.78 -6.69 -6.91
CA THR A 88 -7.05 -6.35 -7.56
C THR A 88 -7.46 -7.35 -8.63
N LYS A 89 -6.49 -8.04 -9.26
CA LYS A 89 -6.73 -8.98 -10.36
C LYS A 89 -6.92 -10.42 -9.88
N HIS A 90 -6.30 -10.79 -8.77
CA HIS A 90 -6.24 -12.17 -8.31
C HIS A 90 -7.05 -12.41 -7.03
N GLN A 91 -8.10 -11.61 -6.76
CA GLN A 91 -8.87 -11.71 -5.52
C GLN A 91 -9.47 -13.09 -5.28
N ASP A 92 -10.00 -13.72 -6.33
CA ASP A 92 -10.70 -15.00 -6.19
C ASP A 92 -9.72 -16.15 -5.90
N GLY A 93 -8.59 -16.22 -6.61
CA GLY A 93 -7.55 -17.20 -6.28
C GLY A 93 -6.89 -16.95 -4.93
N LEU A 94 -6.79 -15.68 -4.49
CA LEU A 94 -6.22 -15.31 -3.20
C LEU A 94 -7.18 -15.61 -2.04
N ILE A 95 -8.49 -15.52 -2.26
CA ILE A 95 -9.47 -15.80 -1.20
C ILE A 95 -9.50 -17.28 -0.85
N GLU A 96 -9.18 -18.17 -1.80
CA GLU A 96 -9.13 -19.62 -1.59
C GLU A 96 -7.85 -20.09 -0.88
N LEU A 97 -6.82 -19.23 -0.77
CA LEU A 97 -5.56 -19.61 -0.15
C LEU A 97 -5.71 -19.87 1.35
N PRO A 98 -4.96 -20.86 1.89
CA PRO A 98 -4.86 -21.09 3.33
C PRO A 98 -4.06 -19.98 4.02
N LEU A 99 -4.17 -19.91 5.35
CA LEU A 99 -3.59 -18.85 6.20
C LEU A 99 -2.12 -18.56 5.87
N VAL A 100 -1.28 -19.60 5.77
CA VAL A 100 0.17 -19.46 5.55
C VAL A 100 0.49 -18.81 4.20
N GLY A 101 -0.33 -19.07 3.17
CA GLY A 101 -0.21 -18.44 1.86
C GLY A 101 -0.57 -16.95 1.91
N VAL A 102 -1.66 -16.61 2.59
CA VAL A 102 -2.08 -15.20 2.75
C VAL A 102 -1.09 -14.41 3.59
N GLU A 103 -0.57 -14.98 4.67
CA GLU A 103 0.48 -14.36 5.49
C GLU A 103 1.73 -14.06 4.66
N ALA A 104 2.16 -15.00 3.82
CA ALA A 104 3.31 -14.83 2.94
C ALA A 104 3.12 -13.68 1.93
N VAL A 105 1.93 -13.59 1.33
CA VAL A 105 1.61 -12.52 0.37
C VAL A 105 1.54 -11.17 1.06
N LEU A 106 0.84 -11.06 2.20
CA LEU A 106 0.70 -9.81 2.95
C LEU A 106 2.02 -9.35 3.57
N SER A 107 2.96 -10.25 3.87
CA SER A 107 4.29 -9.87 4.38
C SER A 107 5.14 -9.08 3.36
N SER A 108 4.79 -9.13 2.07
CA SER A 108 5.55 -8.47 1.01
C SER A 108 5.34 -6.95 0.95
N ASP A 109 6.44 -6.21 0.74
CA ASP A 109 6.43 -4.75 0.50
C ASP A 109 6.10 -4.39 -0.96
N GLU A 110 6.39 -5.29 -1.91
CA GLU A 110 6.18 -5.09 -3.34
C GLU A 110 4.74 -5.33 -3.80
N LEU A 111 3.87 -5.69 -2.85
CA LEU A 111 2.47 -5.97 -3.07
C LEU A 111 1.77 -4.70 -3.56
N GLN A 112 1.23 -4.75 -4.79
CA GLN A 112 0.53 -3.65 -5.41
C GLN A 112 -0.93 -3.63 -4.95
N VAL A 113 -1.23 -2.67 -4.08
CA VAL A 113 -2.57 -2.50 -3.53
C VAL A 113 -3.04 -1.07 -3.72
N ALA A 114 -4.36 -0.88 -3.84
CA ALA A 114 -4.97 0.44 -3.87
C ALA A 114 -4.54 1.31 -2.68
N SER A 115 -4.77 0.82 -1.48
CA SER A 115 -4.44 1.45 -0.20
C SER A 115 -4.40 0.37 0.89
N GLU A 116 -3.85 0.70 2.05
CA GLU A 116 -3.88 -0.23 3.20
C GLU A 116 -5.32 -0.51 3.67
N ASP A 117 -6.24 0.43 3.48
CA ASP A 117 -7.66 0.22 3.75
C ASP A 117 -8.23 -0.97 2.96
N ALA A 118 -7.80 -1.16 1.71
CA ALA A 118 -8.21 -2.28 0.87
C ALA A 118 -7.60 -3.61 1.33
N VAL A 119 -6.40 -3.60 1.92
CA VAL A 119 -5.79 -4.78 2.54
C VAL A 119 -6.61 -5.23 3.74
N TYR A 120 -6.99 -4.28 4.60
CA TYR A 120 -7.84 -4.57 5.74
C TYR A 120 -9.20 -5.14 5.32
N ASP A 121 -9.83 -4.56 4.31
CA ASP A 121 -11.09 -5.08 3.76
C ASP A 121 -10.96 -6.47 3.15
N PHE A 122 -9.86 -6.73 2.45
CA PHE A 122 -9.54 -8.06 1.93
C PHE A 122 -9.37 -9.08 3.05
N VAL A 123 -8.60 -8.73 4.10
CA VAL A 123 -8.37 -9.61 5.26
C VAL A 123 -9.67 -9.96 5.96
N LEU A 124 -10.57 -8.99 6.16
CA LEU A 124 -11.90 -9.26 6.72
C LEU A 124 -12.73 -10.17 5.82
N LYS A 125 -12.69 -9.96 4.51
CA LYS A 125 -13.42 -10.79 3.54
C LYS A 125 -12.90 -12.23 3.55
N TRP A 126 -11.58 -12.40 3.58
CA TRP A 126 -10.91 -13.70 3.67
C TRP A 126 -11.25 -14.42 4.97
N ALA A 127 -11.16 -13.72 6.11
CA ALA A 127 -11.43 -14.30 7.42
C ALA A 127 -12.89 -14.77 7.55
N ARG A 128 -13.85 -14.02 6.96
CA ARG A 128 -15.26 -14.43 6.91
C ARG A 128 -15.55 -15.58 5.95
N HIS A 129 -14.69 -15.81 4.97
CA HIS A 129 -14.84 -16.89 4.00
C HIS A 129 -14.38 -18.23 4.59
N HIS A 130 -13.24 -18.23 5.29
CA HIS A 130 -12.65 -19.45 5.87
C HIS A 130 -13.19 -19.79 7.26
N TYR A 131 -13.53 -18.78 8.07
CA TYR A 131 -13.93 -18.98 9.46
C TYR A 131 -15.35 -18.48 9.66
N SER A 132 -16.26 -19.43 9.89
CA SER A 132 -17.67 -19.15 10.19
C SER A 132 -17.87 -18.80 11.67
N ASP A 133 -17.00 -19.30 12.56
CA ASP A 133 -17.01 -18.99 13.99
C ASP A 133 -16.36 -17.63 14.25
N LEU A 134 -16.99 -16.84 15.13
CA LEU A 134 -16.54 -15.50 15.50
C LEU A 134 -15.27 -15.55 16.35
N GLU A 135 -15.15 -16.51 17.26
CA GLU A 135 -14.03 -16.59 18.19
C GLU A 135 -12.74 -17.06 17.49
N GLU A 136 -12.83 -18.12 16.69
CA GLU A 136 -11.70 -18.59 15.85
C GLU A 136 -11.22 -17.49 14.90
N ARG A 137 -12.17 -16.79 14.27
CA ARG A 137 -11.85 -15.66 13.39
C ARG A 137 -11.15 -14.51 14.14
N ARG A 138 -11.57 -14.21 15.37
CA ARG A 138 -10.94 -13.18 16.22
C ARG A 138 -9.52 -13.57 16.60
N GLU A 139 -9.30 -14.81 16.99
CA GLU A 139 -7.99 -15.32 17.35
C GLU A 139 -7.02 -15.18 16.18
N ILE A 140 -7.40 -15.67 14.99
CA ILE A 140 -6.56 -15.65 13.79
C ILE A 140 -6.28 -14.22 13.32
N LEU A 141 -7.29 -13.35 13.31
CA LEU A 141 -7.09 -11.95 12.96
C LEU A 141 -6.11 -11.26 13.91
N SER A 142 -6.13 -11.61 15.19
CA SER A 142 -5.36 -10.95 16.23
C SER A 142 -3.93 -11.48 16.34
N SER A 143 -3.73 -12.80 16.27
CA SER A 143 -2.41 -13.43 16.37
C SER A 143 -1.62 -13.36 15.06
N HIS A 144 -2.28 -13.67 13.93
CA HIS A 144 -1.62 -13.88 12.65
C HIS A 144 -1.67 -12.67 11.72
N LEU A 145 -2.78 -11.93 11.69
CA LEU A 145 -2.99 -10.92 10.64
C LEU A 145 -2.79 -9.49 11.12
N SER A 146 -2.93 -9.22 12.42
CA SER A 146 -2.81 -7.88 13.00
C SER A 146 -1.48 -7.21 12.68
N HIS A 147 -0.38 -7.95 12.74
CA HIS A 147 0.97 -7.42 12.53
C HIS A 147 1.33 -7.23 11.05
N LEU A 148 0.55 -7.82 10.14
CA LEU A 148 0.73 -7.72 8.69
C LEU A 148 -0.01 -6.51 8.10
N ILE A 149 -1.00 -5.99 8.81
CA ILE A 149 -1.73 -4.78 8.43
C ILE A 149 -0.98 -3.56 8.93
N ARG A 150 -0.68 -2.63 8.02
CA ARG A 150 0.10 -1.43 8.31
C ARG A 150 -0.83 -0.29 8.73
N PHE A 151 -1.42 -0.42 9.92
CA PHE A 151 -2.33 0.59 10.49
C PHE A 151 -1.86 2.06 10.36
N PRO A 152 -0.56 2.40 10.50
CA PRO A 152 -0.09 3.77 10.31
C PRO A 152 -0.41 4.38 8.93
N TYR A 153 -0.58 3.56 7.90
CA TYR A 153 -0.87 3.99 6.52
C TYR A 153 -2.35 3.89 6.13
N MET A 154 -3.21 3.42 7.04
CA MET A 154 -4.67 3.43 6.85
C MET A 154 -5.26 4.84 7.01
N SER A 155 -6.46 5.06 6.48
CA SER A 155 -7.18 6.32 6.69
C SER A 155 -7.75 6.42 8.10
N CYS A 156 -7.78 7.62 8.69
CA CYS A 156 -8.33 7.83 10.04
C CYS A 156 -9.81 7.42 10.13
N ARG A 157 -10.58 7.58 9.05
CA ARG A 157 -11.98 7.12 8.96
C ARG A 157 -12.06 5.60 9.06
N LYS A 158 -11.14 4.87 8.40
CA LYS A 158 -11.08 3.42 8.47
C LYS A 158 -10.63 2.95 9.85
N LEU A 159 -9.58 3.55 10.42
CA LEU A 159 -9.12 3.26 11.79
C LEU A 159 -10.25 3.42 12.82
N ARG A 160 -11.09 4.45 12.69
CA ARG A 160 -12.29 4.60 13.53
C ARG A 160 -13.28 3.46 13.34
N LYS A 161 -13.51 3.01 12.10
CA LYS A 161 -14.37 1.85 11.81
C LYS A 161 -13.82 0.55 12.42
N VAL A 162 -12.49 0.35 12.39
CA VAL A 162 -11.83 -0.80 13.01
C VAL A 162 -12.19 -0.89 14.49
N ILE A 163 -12.12 0.21 15.23
CA ILE A 163 -12.46 0.25 16.67
C ILE A 163 -13.93 -0.12 16.93
N THR A 164 -14.83 0.31 16.05
CA THR A 164 -16.28 0.06 16.21
C THR A 164 -16.74 -1.33 15.74
N GLN A 165 -15.86 -2.14 15.14
CA GLN A 165 -16.25 -3.46 14.64
C GLN A 165 -16.23 -4.53 15.73
N ASN A 166 -17.37 -5.21 15.89
CA ASN A 166 -17.51 -6.34 16.83
C ASN A 166 -16.73 -7.58 16.41
N ASP A 167 -16.27 -7.64 15.18
CA ASP A 167 -15.60 -8.81 14.61
C ASP A 167 -14.16 -9.01 15.09
N LEU A 168 -13.63 -8.05 15.86
CA LEU A 168 -12.23 -7.96 16.24
C LEU A 168 -12.05 -8.07 17.74
N ASP A 169 -10.87 -8.51 18.16
CA ASP A 169 -10.41 -8.29 19.53
C ASP A 169 -10.17 -6.80 19.75
N GLN A 170 -11.01 -6.19 20.60
CA GLN A 170 -10.96 -4.76 20.84
C GLN A 170 -9.65 -4.32 21.48
N GLU A 171 -8.98 -5.15 22.27
CA GLU A 171 -7.78 -4.74 23.01
C GLU A 171 -6.56 -4.66 22.08
N ILE A 172 -6.35 -5.68 21.26
CA ILE A 172 -5.21 -5.74 20.33
C ILE A 172 -5.36 -4.69 19.22
N PHE A 173 -6.55 -4.56 18.64
CA PHE A 173 -6.78 -3.61 17.56
C PHE A 173 -6.83 -2.16 18.06
N SER A 174 -7.34 -1.90 19.27
CA SER A 174 -7.29 -0.53 19.83
C SER A 174 -5.85 -0.09 20.10
N LYS A 175 -5.00 -0.98 20.64
CA LYS A 175 -3.57 -0.68 20.82
C LYS A 175 -2.89 -0.40 19.48
N ALA A 176 -3.11 -1.23 18.47
CA ALA A 176 -2.53 -1.03 17.13
C ALA A 176 -3.01 0.28 16.48
N VAL A 177 -4.28 0.66 16.67
CA VAL A 177 -4.83 1.92 16.17
C VAL A 177 -4.22 3.11 16.93
N LEU A 178 -4.04 3.02 18.24
CA LEU A 178 -3.39 4.08 19.03
C LEU A 178 -1.95 4.29 18.60
N GLU A 179 -1.17 3.21 18.45
CA GLU A 179 0.21 3.28 17.92
C GLU A 179 0.26 3.92 16.53
N ALA A 180 -0.69 3.57 15.65
CA ALA A 180 -0.81 4.18 14.33
C ALA A 180 -1.15 5.69 14.38
N LEU A 181 -2.04 6.09 15.29
CA LEU A 181 -2.39 7.50 15.48
C LEU A 181 -1.21 8.30 16.03
N PHE A 182 -0.47 7.76 17.01
CA PHE A 182 0.75 8.38 17.51
C PHE A 182 1.79 8.53 16.39
N PHE A 183 2.02 7.48 15.61
CA PHE A 183 2.94 7.55 14.47
C PHE A 183 2.53 8.64 13.47
N LYS A 184 1.24 8.76 13.14
CA LYS A 184 0.73 9.82 12.24
C LYS A 184 0.90 11.23 12.81
N ALA A 185 0.77 11.38 14.12
CA ALA A 185 0.94 12.66 14.82
C ALA A 185 2.42 13.05 15.00
N GLU A 186 3.32 12.07 14.93
CA GLU A 186 4.76 12.26 15.15
C GLU A 186 5.42 13.08 14.03
N THR A 187 6.53 13.76 14.35
CA THR A 187 7.28 14.54 13.36
C THR A 187 7.92 13.64 12.28
N PRO A 188 8.09 14.14 11.02
CA PRO A 188 8.69 13.36 9.93
C PRO A 188 10.11 12.84 10.23
N HIS A 189 10.85 13.47 11.14
CA HIS A 189 12.18 12.99 11.55
C HIS A 189 12.08 11.75 12.45
N ARG A 190 11.14 11.75 13.40
CA ARG A 190 10.90 10.61 14.27
C ARG A 190 10.19 9.46 13.56
N GLN A 191 9.30 9.75 12.61
CA GLN A 191 8.75 8.72 11.70
C GLN A 191 9.88 7.99 10.98
N ARG A 192 10.85 8.72 10.41
CA ARG A 192 12.03 8.14 9.76
C ARG A 192 12.90 7.32 10.72
N ALA A 193 13.10 7.80 11.95
CA ALA A 193 13.84 7.06 12.97
C ALA A 193 13.13 5.73 13.30
N LEU A 194 11.83 5.75 13.56
CA LEU A 194 11.02 4.57 13.86
C LEU A 194 11.00 3.55 12.71
N THR A 195 10.91 4.02 11.45
CA THR A 195 11.01 3.16 10.27
C THR A 195 12.41 2.53 10.14
N SER A 196 13.47 3.23 10.55
CA SER A 196 14.85 2.71 10.50
C SER A 196 15.22 1.78 11.66
N GLU A 197 14.62 1.98 12.84
CA GLU A 197 14.93 1.22 14.07
C GLU A 197 14.27 -0.17 14.11
N GLN A 198 13.14 -0.35 13.41
CA GLN A 198 12.39 -1.61 13.42
C GLN A 198 12.61 -2.46 12.16
N THR A 199 13.85 -2.86 11.89
CA THR A 199 14.21 -3.70 10.73
C THR A 199 13.49 -5.06 10.69
N SER A 200 13.00 -5.56 11.82
CA SER A 200 12.26 -6.82 11.93
C SER A 200 10.74 -6.67 11.78
N ASN A 201 10.17 -5.50 12.10
CA ASN A 201 8.73 -5.27 12.04
C ASN A 201 8.39 -4.28 10.91
N ARG A 202 7.94 -4.82 9.77
CA ARG A 202 7.53 -4.05 8.56
C ARG A 202 6.26 -3.20 8.73
N ARG A 203 5.82 -2.97 9.96
CA ARG A 203 4.59 -2.23 10.31
C ARG A 203 4.64 -0.76 9.88
N TYR A 204 5.85 -0.18 9.84
CA TYR A 204 6.11 1.22 9.47
C TYR A 204 6.77 1.38 8.10
N ALA A 205 6.83 0.31 7.30
CA ALA A 205 7.31 0.38 5.92
C ALA A 205 6.15 0.68 4.96
N GLU A 206 6.36 1.51 3.95
CA GLU A 206 5.35 1.74 2.92
C GLU A 206 5.31 0.58 1.91
N ARG A 207 4.10 0.15 1.52
CA ARG A 207 3.93 -0.74 0.35
C ARG A 207 3.94 0.06 -0.94
N ALA A 208 4.03 -0.65 -2.06
CA ALA A 208 3.82 -0.10 -3.39
C ALA A 208 2.33 0.26 -3.65
N TYR A 209 1.83 1.29 -2.96
CA TYR A 209 0.44 1.74 -3.09
C TYR A 209 0.16 2.37 -4.46
N LYS A 210 -1.00 2.04 -5.05
CA LYS A 210 -1.51 2.68 -6.26
C LYS A 210 -1.98 4.12 -6.00
N TYR A 211 -2.58 4.36 -4.83
CA TYR A 211 -3.01 5.68 -4.39
C TYR A 211 -2.05 6.26 -3.37
N ARG A 212 -1.57 7.48 -3.62
CA ARG A 212 -0.56 8.15 -2.77
C ARG A 212 -1.18 8.69 -1.49
N PRO A 213 -0.60 8.40 -0.31
CA PRO A 213 -1.09 8.97 0.94
C PRO A 213 -0.99 10.49 0.90
N VAL A 214 -1.96 11.15 1.53
CA VAL A 214 -2.00 12.61 1.64
C VAL A 214 -2.16 13.03 3.09
N LYS A 215 -1.61 14.19 3.42
CA LYS A 215 -1.87 14.85 4.71
C LYS A 215 -2.96 15.89 4.47
N ALA A 216 -4.16 15.62 4.97
CA ALA A 216 -5.30 16.52 4.87
C ALA A 216 -5.61 17.12 6.25
N ILE A 217 -5.84 18.43 6.28
CA ILE A 217 -6.26 19.20 7.46
C ILE A 217 -7.60 19.82 7.12
N GLU A 218 -8.64 19.44 7.84
CA GLU A 218 -10.00 19.94 7.65
C GLU A 218 -10.34 20.97 8.73
N PHE A 219 -10.98 22.07 8.31
CA PHE A 219 -11.50 23.14 9.14
C PHE A 219 -13.01 23.24 8.91
N GLU A 220 -13.79 23.22 9.99
CA GLU A 220 -15.25 23.38 9.90
C GLU A 220 -15.66 24.86 9.94
N LEU A 221 -14.92 25.68 10.71
CA LEU A 221 -15.19 27.11 10.94
C LEU A 221 -13.98 27.95 10.53
N PRO A 222 -14.19 29.20 10.03
CA PRO A 222 -15.47 29.89 9.85
C PRO A 222 -16.28 29.40 8.64
N HIS A 223 -15.66 28.65 7.74
CA HIS A 223 -16.30 27.98 6.62
C HIS A 223 -15.59 26.64 6.36
N PRO A 224 -16.28 25.64 5.82
CA PRO A 224 -15.66 24.36 5.50
C PRO A 224 -14.48 24.53 4.54
N GLN A 225 -13.27 24.19 5.02
CA GLN A 225 -12.03 24.30 4.28
C GLN A 225 -11.17 23.06 4.50
N CYS A 226 -10.44 22.61 3.48
CA CYS A 226 -9.55 21.47 3.56
C CYS A 226 -8.23 21.81 2.87
N ILE A 227 -7.12 21.67 3.60
CA ILE A 227 -5.77 21.85 3.08
C ILE A 227 -5.11 20.48 2.97
N VAL A 228 -4.73 20.13 1.75
CA VAL A 228 -4.16 18.82 1.41
C VAL A 228 -2.73 19.01 0.94
N TYR A 229 -1.82 18.25 1.54
CA TYR A 229 -0.42 18.15 1.12
C TYR A 229 -0.18 16.81 0.44
N LEU A 230 0.45 16.87 -0.73
CA LEU A 230 0.84 15.72 -1.54
C LEU A 230 2.32 15.86 -1.91
N ASP A 231 3.11 14.89 -1.50
CA ASP A 231 4.52 14.80 -1.84
C ASP A 231 4.71 13.72 -2.91
N LEU A 232 5.48 14.04 -3.96
CA LEU A 232 5.83 13.12 -5.04
C LEU A 232 7.35 13.09 -5.20
N LYS A 233 7.96 11.90 -5.18
CA LYS A 233 9.40 11.78 -5.44
C LYS A 233 9.69 12.03 -6.92
N GLN A 234 10.89 12.51 -7.24
CA GLN A 234 11.32 12.75 -8.62
C GLN A 234 11.23 11.48 -9.48
N GLU A 235 11.63 10.33 -8.93
CA GLU A 235 11.50 9.01 -9.60
C GLU A 235 10.04 8.69 -9.94
N GLU A 236 9.11 9.01 -9.03
CA GLU A 236 7.68 8.79 -9.23
C GLU A 236 7.10 9.73 -10.29
N CYS A 237 7.56 10.97 -10.31
CA CYS A 237 7.24 11.92 -11.38
C CYS A 237 7.77 11.39 -12.72
N ALA A 238 8.99 10.85 -12.79
CA ALA A 238 9.56 10.32 -14.03
C ALA A 238 8.68 9.23 -14.66
N HIS A 239 8.07 8.36 -13.85
CA HIS A 239 7.12 7.33 -14.30
C HIS A 239 5.80 7.88 -14.88
N LEU A 240 5.50 9.18 -14.72
CA LEU A 240 4.35 9.81 -15.34
C LEU A 240 4.58 10.10 -16.83
N PHE A 241 5.81 10.16 -17.32
CA PHE A 241 6.06 10.45 -18.72
C PHE A 241 5.75 9.24 -19.62
N PRO A 242 5.16 9.40 -20.82
CA PRO A 242 4.66 10.65 -21.42
C PRO A 242 3.19 10.97 -21.09
N SER A 243 2.42 9.99 -20.57
CA SER A 243 0.96 10.10 -20.37
C SER A 243 0.44 9.34 -19.13
N GLY A 244 1.36 9.01 -18.22
CA GLY A 244 1.08 8.37 -16.94
C GLY A 244 0.36 9.29 -15.95
N ARG A 245 -0.25 8.66 -14.94
CA ARG A 245 -1.09 9.32 -13.94
C ARG A 245 -0.82 8.73 -12.57
N VAL A 246 -0.78 9.59 -11.57
CA VAL A 246 -0.77 9.18 -10.15
C VAL A 246 -1.95 9.83 -9.45
N TYR A 247 -2.59 9.07 -8.59
CA TYR A 247 -3.78 9.49 -7.85
C TYR A 247 -3.46 9.51 -6.36
N SER A 248 -4.02 10.47 -5.63
CA SER A 248 -3.97 10.46 -4.18
C SER A 248 -5.00 9.50 -3.58
N GLN A 249 -4.81 9.13 -2.32
CA GLN A 249 -5.89 8.64 -1.49
C GLN A 249 -7.00 9.69 -1.38
N ALA A 250 -8.22 9.23 -1.15
CA ALA A 250 -9.35 10.12 -0.98
C ALA A 250 -9.27 10.87 0.35
N PHE A 251 -9.55 12.17 0.31
CA PHE A 251 -9.73 13.03 1.47
C PHE A 251 -11.13 13.62 1.42
N HIS A 252 -11.60 14.19 2.53
CA HIS A 252 -12.99 14.63 2.64
C HIS A 252 -13.05 16.15 2.88
N LEU A 253 -14.11 16.76 2.37
CA LEU A 253 -14.49 18.15 2.61
C LEU A 253 -16.01 18.23 2.63
N GLY A 254 -16.59 18.66 3.76
CA GLY A 254 -18.05 18.77 3.89
C GLY A 254 -18.77 17.43 3.69
N GLY A 255 -18.14 16.34 4.13
CA GLY A 255 -18.66 14.98 4.00
C GLY A 255 -18.50 14.34 2.61
N GLN A 256 -18.04 15.08 1.59
CA GLN A 256 -17.80 14.57 0.25
C GLN A 256 -16.35 14.12 0.05
N GLY A 257 -16.16 13.02 -0.67
CA GLY A 257 -14.83 12.47 -0.99
C GLY A 257 -14.23 13.09 -2.24
N PHE A 258 -13.01 13.60 -2.11
CA PHE A 258 -12.20 14.18 -3.19
C PHE A 258 -10.85 13.48 -3.30
N PHE A 259 -10.21 13.61 -4.46
CA PHE A 259 -8.85 13.12 -4.69
C PHE A 259 -8.09 14.08 -5.61
N LEU A 260 -6.76 14.09 -5.47
CA LEU A 260 -5.86 14.75 -6.40
C LEU A 260 -5.35 13.74 -7.43
N SER A 261 -5.11 14.24 -8.64
CA SER A 261 -4.51 13.46 -9.71
C SER A 261 -3.47 14.30 -10.43
N ALA A 262 -2.24 13.79 -10.45
CA ALA A 262 -1.11 14.39 -11.16
C ALA A 262 -0.83 13.60 -12.44
N HIS A 263 -0.57 14.32 -13.53
CA HIS A 263 -0.46 13.75 -14.87
C HIS A 263 0.69 14.40 -15.62
N CYS A 264 1.32 13.63 -16.50
CA CYS A 264 2.02 14.20 -17.63
C CYS A 264 1.02 14.38 -18.77
N ASN A 265 0.78 15.62 -19.17
CA ASN A 265 -0.13 15.96 -20.27
C ASN A 265 0.65 16.50 -21.45
N MET A 266 0.23 16.22 -22.67
CA MET A 266 0.70 16.95 -23.84
C MET A 266 -0.15 18.20 -24.01
N ASP A 267 0.48 19.37 -24.02
CA ASP A 267 -0.23 20.60 -24.34
C ASP A 267 -0.53 20.65 -25.84
N GLN A 268 -1.82 20.80 -26.17
CA GLN A 268 -2.31 20.74 -27.55
C GLN A 268 -1.87 21.94 -28.39
N GLN A 269 -1.56 23.08 -27.74
CA GLN A 269 -1.16 24.30 -28.44
C GLN A 269 0.35 24.38 -28.66
N SER A 270 1.15 23.93 -27.70
CA SER A 270 2.60 24.10 -27.69
C SER A 270 3.39 22.83 -28.00
N SER A 271 2.69 21.70 -28.17
CA SER A 271 3.26 20.39 -28.54
C SER A 271 4.38 19.88 -27.62
N PHE A 272 4.42 20.32 -26.37
CA PHE A 272 5.32 19.77 -25.35
C PHE A 272 4.54 19.11 -24.20
N HIS A 273 5.18 18.15 -23.56
CA HIS A 273 4.67 17.54 -22.34
C HIS A 273 4.83 18.48 -21.14
N CYS A 274 3.86 18.53 -20.25
CA CYS A 274 3.88 19.35 -19.03
C CYS A 274 3.22 18.64 -17.86
N PHE A 275 3.54 19.10 -16.65
CA PHE A 275 2.96 18.57 -15.42
C PHE A 275 1.62 19.23 -15.13
N GLY A 276 0.57 18.43 -15.02
CA GLY A 276 -0.78 18.87 -14.68
C GLY A 276 -1.26 18.32 -13.35
N LEU A 277 -2.07 19.10 -12.63
CA LEU A 277 -2.70 18.71 -11.37
C LEU A 277 -4.19 18.98 -11.43
N PHE A 278 -4.98 18.00 -10.99
CA PHE A 278 -6.44 18.05 -11.04
C PHE A 278 -7.04 17.52 -9.75
N LEU A 279 -8.16 18.13 -9.36
CA LEU A 279 -9.04 17.75 -8.28
C LEU A 279 -10.24 17.01 -8.87
N GLY A 280 -10.47 15.79 -8.40
CA GLY A 280 -11.64 14.98 -8.74
C GLY A 280 -12.52 14.72 -7.52
N MET A 281 -13.82 14.51 -7.77
CA MET A 281 -14.78 14.04 -6.76
C MET A 281 -15.03 12.55 -6.96
N GLN A 282 -14.95 11.77 -5.88
CA GLN A 282 -15.00 10.31 -5.92
C GLN A 282 -16.44 9.79 -6.12
N GLU A 283 -17.43 10.41 -5.46
CA GLU A 283 -18.82 9.97 -5.51
C GLU A 283 -19.65 10.80 -6.49
N LYS A 284 -20.61 10.18 -7.16
CA LYS A 284 -21.68 10.88 -7.89
C LYS A 284 -22.80 11.17 -6.89
N GLY A 285 -22.68 12.25 -6.13
CA GLY A 285 -23.75 12.73 -5.27
C GLY A 285 -24.87 13.40 -6.07
N SER A 286 -26.10 13.34 -5.57
CA SER A 286 -27.25 14.09 -6.12
C SER A 286 -27.16 15.60 -5.87
N VAL A 287 -26.23 16.03 -5.01
CA VAL A 287 -26.05 17.40 -4.56
C VAL A 287 -24.82 18.00 -5.24
N SER A 288 -24.97 19.18 -5.82
CA SER A 288 -23.88 19.92 -6.44
C SER A 288 -23.08 20.72 -5.41
N PHE A 289 -21.75 20.57 -5.39
CA PHE A 289 -20.87 21.30 -4.47
C PHE A 289 -20.00 22.28 -5.23
N THR A 290 -20.08 23.58 -4.91
CA THR A 290 -19.18 24.58 -5.46
C THR A 290 -17.97 24.71 -4.57
N VAL A 291 -16.81 24.35 -5.12
CA VAL A 291 -15.54 24.36 -4.40
C VAL A 291 -14.62 25.38 -5.07
N ASP A 292 -14.15 26.34 -4.27
CA ASP A 292 -12.99 27.15 -4.61
C ASP A 292 -11.74 26.34 -4.29
N TYR A 293 -10.81 26.26 -5.25
CA TYR A 293 -9.58 25.50 -5.07
C TYR A 293 -8.36 26.31 -5.51
N GLU A 294 -7.29 26.15 -4.76
CA GLU A 294 -5.98 26.71 -5.03
C GLU A 294 -4.92 25.61 -5.02
N PHE A 295 -4.16 25.52 -6.10
CA PHE A 295 -2.98 24.68 -6.19
C PHE A 295 -1.73 25.53 -6.01
N ALA A 296 -0.87 25.08 -5.10
CA ALA A 296 0.43 25.67 -4.83
C ALA A 296 1.51 24.59 -4.80
N ALA A 297 2.75 25.00 -5.05
CA ALA A 297 3.91 24.13 -4.99
C ALA A 297 5.06 24.83 -4.29
N ARG A 298 5.87 24.08 -3.56
CA ARG A 298 7.08 24.62 -2.93
C ARG A 298 8.15 24.87 -3.99
N ALA A 299 8.88 25.98 -3.90
CA ALA A 299 9.96 26.31 -4.83
C ALA A 299 11.24 26.77 -4.12
N LYS A 300 12.39 26.42 -4.68
CA LYS A 300 13.69 27.05 -4.40
C LYS A 300 13.68 28.43 -5.05
N PRO A 301 14.08 29.53 -4.37
CA PRO A 301 14.96 29.58 -3.19
C PRO A 301 14.26 29.83 -1.84
N SER A 302 13.01 30.31 -1.79
CA SER A 302 12.36 30.68 -0.53
C SER A 302 12.00 29.48 0.34
N GLY A 303 11.74 28.33 -0.29
CA GLY A 303 11.18 27.17 0.39
C GLY A 303 9.70 27.36 0.74
N ASP A 304 9.04 28.41 0.26
CA ASP A 304 7.62 28.67 0.50
C ASP A 304 6.73 28.00 -0.55
N PHE A 305 5.46 27.80 -0.19
CA PHE A 305 4.43 27.41 -1.16
C PHE A 305 4.03 28.62 -2.00
N ILE A 306 4.27 28.51 -3.31
CA ILE A 306 3.90 29.54 -4.28
C ILE A 306 2.60 29.11 -4.97
N SER A 307 1.61 30.00 -4.96
CA SER A 307 0.35 29.80 -5.69
C SER A 307 0.61 29.63 -7.19
N LYS A 308 0.05 28.59 -7.79
CA LYS A 308 0.22 28.26 -9.21
C LYS A 308 -1.06 28.41 -10.00
N TYR A 309 -2.18 28.01 -9.41
CA TYR A 309 -3.47 28.10 -10.06
C TYR A 309 -4.57 28.24 -9.02
N LYS A 310 -5.55 29.10 -9.32
CA LYS A 310 -6.79 29.22 -8.55
C LYS A 310 -7.96 29.05 -9.50
N GLY A 311 -8.97 28.36 -9.05
CA GLY A 311 -10.20 28.17 -9.81
C GLY A 311 -11.36 27.89 -8.88
N TYR A 312 -12.54 27.85 -9.47
CA TYR A 312 -13.72 27.34 -8.80
C TYR A 312 -14.48 26.43 -9.74
N TYR A 313 -15.15 25.44 -9.18
CA TYR A 313 -15.96 24.55 -9.97
C TYR A 313 -17.11 23.97 -9.15
N THR A 314 -18.26 23.81 -9.82
CA THR A 314 -19.43 23.15 -9.26
C THR A 314 -19.41 21.67 -9.66
N PHE A 315 -19.06 20.81 -8.71
CA PHE A 315 -19.01 19.38 -8.91
C PHE A 315 -20.41 18.78 -8.87
N THR A 316 -20.82 18.14 -9.97
CA THR A 316 -22.07 17.38 -10.11
C THR A 316 -21.82 15.87 -10.26
N GLY A 317 -20.57 15.42 -10.08
CA GLY A 317 -20.15 14.01 -10.15
C GLY A 317 -19.26 13.68 -11.36
N GLY A 318 -18.25 12.82 -11.14
CA GLY A 318 -17.50 12.13 -12.21
C GLY A 318 -16.60 12.97 -13.11
N LYS A 319 -16.38 14.26 -12.82
CA LYS A 319 -15.41 15.11 -13.53
C LYS A 319 -14.26 15.53 -12.61
N ALA A 320 -13.06 15.55 -13.17
CA ALA A 320 -11.89 16.16 -12.55
C ALA A 320 -11.61 17.51 -13.21
N VAL A 321 -11.25 18.50 -12.40
CA VAL A 321 -10.94 19.87 -12.83
C VAL A 321 -9.59 20.28 -12.31
N GLY A 322 -8.90 21.13 -13.04
CA GLY A 322 -7.57 21.56 -12.66
C GLY A 322 -6.85 22.21 -13.81
N TYR A 323 -5.53 22.15 -13.77
CA TYR A 323 -4.70 22.87 -14.72
C TYR A 323 -3.69 21.92 -15.38
N ARG A 324 -3.63 21.98 -16.73
CA ARG A 324 -2.81 21.07 -17.53
C ARG A 324 -1.31 21.32 -17.38
N ASN A 325 -0.91 22.59 -17.26
CA ASN A 325 0.49 23.03 -17.14
C ASN A 325 0.70 23.83 -15.86
N LEU A 326 0.69 23.16 -14.69
CA LEU A 326 0.74 23.80 -13.37
C LEU A 326 1.94 24.74 -13.19
N PHE A 327 3.08 24.40 -13.79
CA PHE A 327 4.33 25.15 -13.62
C PHE A 327 4.65 26.12 -14.75
N ALA A 328 3.83 26.16 -15.81
CA ALA A 328 4.06 26.94 -17.02
C ALA A 328 5.43 26.66 -17.69
N ILE A 329 5.94 25.42 -17.57
CA ILE A 329 7.23 25.00 -18.15
C ILE A 329 7.12 23.62 -18.81
N PRO A 330 7.98 23.30 -19.79
CA PRO A 330 8.04 21.97 -20.37
C PRO A 330 8.49 20.91 -19.36
N TRP A 331 8.10 19.66 -19.60
CA TRP A 331 8.43 18.51 -18.77
C TRP A 331 9.94 18.28 -18.64
N THR A 332 10.68 18.51 -19.71
CA THR A 332 12.14 18.41 -19.73
C THR A 332 12.78 19.38 -18.73
N SER A 333 12.35 20.64 -18.72
CA SER A 333 12.81 21.64 -17.75
C SER A 333 12.28 21.37 -16.34
N PHE A 334 11.06 20.86 -16.21
CA PHE A 334 10.47 20.49 -14.92
C PHE A 334 11.26 19.38 -14.23
N MET A 335 11.68 18.35 -14.99
CA MET A 335 12.41 17.18 -14.48
C MET A 335 13.93 17.34 -14.43
N ALA A 336 14.48 18.46 -14.90
CA ALA A 336 15.91 18.71 -14.93
C ALA A 336 16.52 18.77 -13.51
N ASP A 337 17.82 18.49 -13.40
CA ASP A 337 18.54 18.47 -12.12
C ASP A 337 18.56 19.84 -11.41
N ASP A 338 18.49 20.92 -12.20
CA ASP A 338 18.43 22.31 -11.74
C ASP A 338 17.00 22.82 -11.50
N SER A 339 16.00 21.93 -11.57
CA SER A 339 14.59 22.29 -11.35
C SER A 339 14.38 22.92 -9.97
N LEU A 340 13.69 24.07 -9.99
CA LEU A 340 13.38 24.84 -8.79
C LEU A 340 12.35 24.14 -7.88
N TYR A 341 11.62 23.14 -8.39
CA TYR A 341 10.48 22.54 -7.68
C TYR A 341 10.81 21.25 -6.94
N PHE A 342 11.93 20.59 -7.26
CA PHE A 342 12.40 19.41 -6.53
C PHE A 342 13.33 19.82 -5.38
N ILE A 343 12.87 19.64 -4.15
CA ILE A 343 13.64 19.92 -2.93
C ILE A 343 14.03 18.58 -2.32
N ASN A 344 15.33 18.29 -2.26
CA ASN A 344 15.86 16.98 -1.84
C ASN A 344 15.22 15.80 -2.62
N GLY A 345 14.99 15.98 -3.93
CA GLY A 345 14.38 14.96 -4.79
C GLY A 345 12.87 14.79 -4.61
N VAL A 346 12.19 15.70 -3.90
CA VAL A 346 10.74 15.64 -3.65
C VAL A 346 10.05 16.90 -4.16
N LEU A 347 8.96 16.71 -4.88
CA LEU A 347 8.00 17.76 -5.24
C LEU A 347 6.94 17.86 -4.14
N HIS A 348 6.80 19.05 -3.55
CA HIS A 348 5.81 19.32 -2.51
C HIS A 348 4.65 20.12 -3.07
N LEU A 349 3.47 19.52 -3.12
CA LEU A 349 2.23 20.14 -3.60
C LEU A 349 1.28 20.42 -2.43
N ARG A 350 0.55 21.53 -2.54
CA ARG A 350 -0.53 21.90 -1.64
C ARG A 350 -1.78 22.20 -2.46
N ALA A 351 -2.90 21.60 -2.09
CA ALA A 351 -4.22 21.96 -2.57
C ALA A 351 -5.04 22.49 -1.41
N GLU A 352 -5.53 23.72 -1.54
CA GLU A 352 -6.42 24.34 -0.57
C GLU A 352 -7.81 24.43 -1.17
N LEU A 353 -8.81 23.91 -0.46
CA LEU A 353 -10.17 23.75 -0.94
C LEU A 353 -11.13 24.42 0.04
N THR A 354 -12.05 25.23 -0.46
CA THR A 354 -13.05 25.91 0.36
C THR A 354 -14.43 25.75 -0.25
N ILE A 355 -15.43 25.38 0.55
CA ILE A 355 -16.81 25.33 0.08
C ILE A 355 -17.36 26.76 0.01
N LYS A 356 -17.80 27.17 -1.18
CA LYS A 356 -18.58 28.40 -1.31
C LYS A 356 -19.96 28.19 -0.71
N GLN A 357 -20.24 28.85 0.41
CA GLN A 357 -21.61 29.05 0.85
C GLN A 357 -22.28 30.00 -0.15
N GLN A 358 -23.44 29.61 -0.69
CA GLN A 358 -24.30 30.57 -1.38
C GLN A 358 -24.64 31.65 -0.36
N GLN A 359 -24.13 32.86 -0.53
CA GLN A 359 -24.62 34.01 0.21
C GLN A 359 -26.12 34.08 -0.08
N GLN A 360 -26.96 33.79 0.92
CA GLN A 360 -28.34 34.23 0.89
C GLN A 360 -28.27 35.74 0.69
N GLN A 361 -28.73 36.21 -0.48
CA GLN A 361 -28.96 37.61 -0.71
C GLN A 361 -29.79 38.11 0.46
N GLN A 362 -29.20 38.95 1.31
CA GLN A 362 -29.94 39.82 2.20
C GLN A 362 -30.82 40.66 1.29
N GLN A 363 -32.07 40.23 1.12
CA GLN A 363 -33.15 41.13 0.79
C GLN A 363 -33.25 42.08 1.98
N LEU A 364 -32.57 43.22 1.88
CA LEU A 364 -32.88 44.36 2.72
C LEU A 364 -34.30 44.83 2.36
N PRO A 365 -35.11 45.19 3.38
CA PRO A 365 -36.54 45.45 3.23
C PRO A 365 -36.88 46.66 2.36
#